data_AF-A0A9X0X4G0-F1
#
_entry.id   AF-A0A9X0X4G0-F1
#
_cell.length_a   1.000
_cell.length_b   1.000
_cell.length_c   1.000
_cell.angle_alpha   90.00
_cell.angle_beta   90.00
_cell.angle_gamma   90.00
#
_symmetry.space_group_name_H-M   'P 1'
#
loop_
_entity.id
_entity.type
_entity.pdbx_description
1 polymer ?
#
loop_
_entity_poly.entity_id
_entity_poly.type
_entity_poly.pdbx_seq_one_letter_code
_entity_poly.pdbx_strand_id
1 'polypeptide(L)'
;MNLRSLIVAVLVILAGCAAPTRAPVIVVPVVVSQSTWQQVDREIVAASQQATEQARVYARGSMEHWRTRVYQQTEEVFIPWFSSYWTQEWLSMKVSWYTINAGDEQDATTKRLAAYLLEQYHRRVLEPVAVEIDPDAVLGQATEFYVQLMGQQLEVISKRHGVPMAQLNGRVQKIPAISLGPPSARDASLYQVVHAELSKLPAYQALIEKIHTAGGEKGIASTDAGMAPVAKRASRRIQAEMAPEARPVPWRQWRGRRPGR
;
A
#
# COMPACT_ATOMS: atom_id res chain seq x y z
N MET A 1 68.71 -7.97 -26.74
CA MET A 1 67.35 -8.12 -27.32
C MET A 1 67.42 -9.19 -28.41
N ASN A 2 66.71 -10.30 -28.23
CA ASN A 2 66.83 -11.49 -29.10
C ASN A 2 66.01 -11.33 -30.38
N LEU A 3 66.64 -11.52 -31.54
CA LEU A 3 66.05 -11.40 -32.89
C LEU A 3 64.78 -12.25 -33.07
N ARG A 4 64.73 -13.42 -32.40
CA ARG A 4 63.56 -14.31 -32.38
C ARG A 4 62.34 -13.69 -31.68
N SER A 5 62.56 -12.87 -30.65
CA SER A 5 61.47 -12.15 -29.97
C SER A 5 60.88 -11.04 -30.83
N LEU A 6 61.70 -10.45 -31.71
CA LEU A 6 61.30 -9.40 -32.64
C LEU A 6 60.46 -9.98 -33.79
N ILE A 7 60.81 -11.17 -34.28
CA ILE A 7 60.06 -11.87 -35.33
C ILE A 7 58.68 -12.32 -34.81
N VAL A 8 58.60 -12.81 -33.57
CA VAL A 8 57.32 -13.21 -32.97
C VAL A 8 56.42 -11.99 -32.72
N ALA A 9 56.98 -10.86 -32.26
CA ALA A 9 56.22 -9.62 -32.08
C ALA A 9 55.66 -9.08 -33.41
N VAL A 10 56.44 -9.15 -34.49
CA VAL A 10 56.00 -8.71 -35.83
C VAL A 10 54.90 -9.61 -36.40
N LEU A 11 54.98 -10.94 -36.19
CA LEU A 11 53.95 -11.88 -36.64
C LEU A 11 52.61 -11.71 -35.90
N VAL A 12 52.63 -11.37 -34.61
CA VAL A 12 51.40 -11.13 -33.82
C VAL A 12 50.71 -9.82 -34.22
N ILE A 13 51.46 -8.78 -34.58
CA ILE A 13 50.90 -7.50 -35.03
C ILE A 13 50.30 -7.64 -36.45
N LEU A 14 50.91 -8.44 -37.33
CA LEU A 14 50.42 -8.67 -38.69
C LEU A 14 49.15 -9.56 -38.74
N ALA A 15 48.97 -10.47 -37.78
CA ALA A 15 47.75 -11.29 -37.69
C ALA A 15 46.52 -10.52 -37.16
N GLY A 16 46.71 -9.35 -36.52
CA GLY A 16 45.63 -8.49 -36.03
C GLY A 16 44.86 -7.73 -37.12
N CYS A 17 45.38 -7.64 -38.34
CA CYS A 17 44.77 -6.89 -39.44
C CYS A 17 43.90 -7.73 -40.39
N ALA A 18 43.76 -9.04 -40.15
CA ALA A 18 42.99 -9.94 -41.01
C ALA A 18 41.74 -10.53 -40.33
N ALA A 19 41.29 -9.94 -39.22
CA ALA A 19 39.96 -10.25 -38.70
C ALA A 19 38.92 -9.68 -39.69
N PRO A 20 38.10 -10.50 -40.37
CA PRO A 20 37.06 -9.97 -41.23
C PRO A 20 36.12 -9.15 -40.34
N THR A 21 36.05 -7.85 -40.61
CA THR A 21 35.07 -6.95 -40.01
C THR A 21 33.71 -7.59 -40.25
N ARG A 22 33.11 -8.14 -39.19
CA ARG A 22 31.79 -8.78 -39.24
C ARG A 22 30.85 -7.77 -39.90
N ALA A 23 30.35 -8.10 -41.09
CA ALA A 23 29.42 -7.24 -41.80
C ALA A 23 28.33 -6.80 -40.82
N PRO A 24 28.03 -5.50 -40.70
CA PRO A 24 27.00 -5.04 -39.79
C PRO A 24 25.71 -5.80 -40.14
N VAL A 25 25.17 -6.53 -39.16
CA VAL A 25 23.89 -7.22 -39.33
C VAL A 25 22.87 -6.12 -39.56
N ILE A 26 22.39 -6.01 -40.80
CA ILE A 26 21.32 -5.09 -41.17
C ILE A 26 20.06 -5.64 -40.50
N VAL A 27 19.74 -5.15 -39.31
CA VAL A 27 18.46 -5.44 -38.64
C VAL A 27 17.40 -4.69 -39.43
N VAL A 28 16.70 -5.38 -40.32
CA VAL A 28 15.55 -4.81 -41.02
C VAL A 28 14.55 -4.36 -39.95
N PRO A 29 14.17 -3.07 -39.88
CA PRO A 29 13.24 -2.63 -38.87
C PRO A 29 11.91 -3.35 -39.08
N VAL A 30 11.43 -4.07 -38.05
CA VAL A 30 10.10 -4.70 -38.09
C VAL A 30 9.07 -3.59 -38.22
N VAL A 31 8.45 -3.48 -39.40
CA VAL A 31 7.40 -2.51 -39.65
C VAL A 31 6.07 -3.08 -39.16
N VAL A 32 5.60 -2.58 -38.02
CA VAL A 32 4.31 -2.98 -37.45
C VAL A 32 3.19 -2.19 -38.14
N SER A 33 2.19 -2.89 -38.67
CA SER A 33 1.06 -2.26 -39.35
C SER A 33 0.18 -1.45 -38.38
N GLN A 34 -0.54 -0.45 -38.91
CA GLN A 34 -1.43 0.37 -38.09
C GLN A 34 -2.60 -0.43 -37.49
N SER A 35 -3.09 -1.45 -38.20
CA SER A 35 -4.13 -2.35 -37.68
C SER A 35 -3.65 -3.18 -36.48
N THR A 36 -2.41 -3.66 -36.53
CA THR A 36 -1.77 -4.37 -35.40
C THR A 36 -1.65 -3.45 -34.20
N TRP A 37 -1.23 -2.21 -34.44
CA TRP A 37 -1.13 -1.21 -33.38
C TRP A 37 -2.46 -0.87 -32.72
N GLN A 38 -3.57 -0.80 -33.47
CA GLN A 38 -4.91 -0.62 -32.91
C GLN A 38 -5.37 -1.83 -32.08
N GLN A 39 -4.92 -3.04 -32.41
CA GLN A 39 -5.19 -4.23 -31.60
C GLN A 39 -4.38 -4.20 -30.30
N VAL A 40 -3.09 -3.90 -30.39
CA VAL A 40 -2.19 -3.72 -29.24
C VAL A 40 -2.74 -2.67 -28.26
N ASP A 41 -3.17 -1.50 -28.74
CA ASP A 41 -3.71 -0.45 -27.86
C ASP A 41 -4.98 -0.91 -27.11
N ARG A 42 -5.89 -1.62 -27.81
CA ARG A 42 -7.09 -2.18 -27.18
C ARG A 42 -6.74 -3.24 -26.14
N GLU A 43 -5.74 -4.07 -26.40
CA GLU A 43 -5.27 -5.07 -25.46
C GLU A 43 -4.56 -4.46 -24.25
N ILE A 44 -3.81 -3.37 -24.42
CA ILE A 44 -3.21 -2.63 -23.30
C ILE A 44 -4.30 -2.08 -22.37
N VAL A 45 -5.37 -1.51 -22.93
CA VAL A 45 -6.51 -1.02 -22.14
C VAL A 45 -7.21 -2.16 -21.41
N ALA A 46 -7.49 -3.28 -22.11
CA ALA A 46 -8.11 -4.45 -21.51
C ALA A 46 -7.24 -5.06 -20.40
N ALA A 47 -5.94 -5.16 -20.62
CA ALA A 47 -4.97 -5.65 -19.64
C ALA A 47 -4.92 -4.74 -18.39
N SER A 48 -4.92 -3.42 -18.58
CA SER A 48 -4.98 -2.46 -17.48
C SER A 48 -6.26 -2.59 -16.66
N GLN A 49 -7.42 -2.76 -17.32
CA GLN A 49 -8.69 -3.00 -16.63
C GLN A 49 -8.67 -4.32 -15.84
N GLN A 50 -8.18 -5.40 -16.44
CA GLN A 50 -8.05 -6.69 -15.77
C GLN A 50 -7.10 -6.62 -14.56
N ALA A 51 -5.92 -5.99 -14.72
CA ALA A 51 -4.97 -5.78 -13.64
C ALA A 51 -5.59 -4.94 -12.50
N THR A 52 -6.40 -3.94 -12.84
CA THR A 52 -7.15 -3.14 -11.85
C THR A 52 -8.12 -3.99 -11.05
N GLU A 53 -8.89 -4.87 -11.70
CA GLU A 53 -9.82 -5.76 -11.00
C GLU A 53 -9.08 -6.75 -10.09
N GLN A 54 -7.96 -7.31 -10.54
CA GLN A 54 -7.14 -8.19 -9.70
C GLN A 54 -6.55 -7.45 -8.49
N ALA A 55 -6.04 -6.24 -8.68
CA ALA A 55 -5.56 -5.39 -7.59
C ALA A 55 -6.68 -5.03 -6.59
N ARG A 56 -7.90 -4.79 -7.07
CA ARG A 56 -9.08 -4.57 -6.20
C ARG A 56 -9.44 -5.80 -5.39
N VAL A 57 -9.42 -6.98 -6.00
CA VAL A 57 -9.68 -8.25 -5.29
C VAL A 57 -8.62 -8.45 -4.21
N TYR A 58 -7.34 -8.24 -4.53
CA TYR A 58 -6.23 -8.30 -3.57
C TYR A 58 -6.43 -7.33 -2.41
N ALA A 59 -6.67 -6.05 -2.69
CA ALA A 59 -6.83 -5.02 -1.66
C ALA A 59 -8.04 -5.32 -0.75
N ARG A 60 -9.18 -5.71 -1.34
CA ARG A 60 -10.38 -6.05 -0.59
C ARG A 60 -10.17 -7.30 0.27
N GLY A 61 -9.52 -8.32 -0.28
CA GLY A 61 -9.16 -9.54 0.47
C GLY A 61 -8.24 -9.24 1.65
N SER A 62 -7.22 -8.41 1.42
CA SER A 62 -6.27 -7.99 2.46
C SER A 62 -6.95 -7.20 3.57
N MET A 63 -7.81 -6.23 3.23
CA MET A 63 -8.58 -5.46 4.22
C MET A 63 -9.62 -6.31 4.97
N GLU A 64 -10.23 -7.28 4.31
CA GLU A 64 -11.15 -8.22 4.98
C GLU A 64 -10.41 -9.13 5.96
N HIS A 65 -9.22 -9.60 5.56
CA HIS A 65 -8.38 -10.41 6.42
C HIS A 65 -7.88 -9.61 7.61
N TRP A 66 -7.39 -8.38 7.39
CA TRP A 66 -7.02 -7.43 8.45
C TRP A 66 -8.17 -7.23 9.43
N ARG A 67 -9.37 -6.90 8.93
CA ARG A 67 -10.56 -6.70 9.76
C ARG A 67 -10.88 -7.94 10.59
N THR A 68 -10.79 -9.13 10.00
CA THR A 68 -11.01 -10.40 10.70
C THR A 68 -10.00 -10.60 11.82
N ARG A 69 -8.72 -10.32 11.57
CA ARG A 69 -7.65 -10.43 12.58
C ARG A 69 -7.81 -9.39 13.69
N VAL A 70 -8.18 -8.15 13.39
CA VAL A 70 -8.53 -7.13 14.40
C VAL A 70 -9.66 -7.64 15.30
N TYR A 71 -10.72 -8.22 14.74
CA TYR A 71 -11.81 -8.77 15.55
C TYR A 71 -11.37 -9.95 16.43
N GLN A 72 -10.64 -10.91 15.88
CA GLN A 72 -10.13 -12.05 16.65
C GLN A 72 -9.23 -11.60 17.79
N GLN A 73 -8.24 -10.75 17.49
CA GLN A 73 -7.31 -10.22 18.48
C GLN A 73 -8.03 -9.36 19.55
N THR A 74 -9.09 -8.66 19.18
CA THR A 74 -9.95 -7.96 20.15
C THR A 74 -10.64 -8.94 21.10
N GLU A 75 -11.26 -10.00 20.58
CA GLU A 75 -11.98 -10.99 21.38
C GLU A 75 -11.05 -11.85 22.24
N GLU A 76 -9.87 -12.20 21.74
CA GLU A 76 -8.95 -13.12 22.40
C GLU A 76 -7.99 -12.42 23.38
N VAL A 77 -7.64 -11.16 23.11
CA VAL A 77 -6.62 -10.44 23.90
C VAL A 77 -7.19 -9.21 24.59
N PHE A 78 -7.85 -8.32 23.85
CA PHE A 78 -8.28 -7.05 24.42
C PHE A 78 -9.45 -7.20 25.38
N ILE A 79 -10.51 -7.91 25.00
CA ILE A 79 -11.70 -8.09 25.85
C ILE A 79 -11.34 -8.83 27.16
N PRO A 80 -10.59 -9.94 27.16
CA PRO A 80 -10.20 -10.62 28.40
C PRO A 80 -9.33 -9.74 29.30
N TRP A 81 -8.38 -9.00 28.72
CA TRP A 81 -7.57 -8.03 29.48
C TRP A 81 -8.45 -6.92 30.08
N PHE A 82 -9.31 -6.29 29.27
CA PHE A 82 -10.14 -5.16 29.67
C PHE A 82 -11.16 -5.58 30.74
N SER A 83 -11.79 -6.75 30.59
CA SER A 83 -12.78 -7.27 31.54
C SER A 83 -12.17 -7.97 32.75
N SER A 84 -10.86 -8.17 32.79
CA SER A 84 -10.21 -8.77 33.96
C SER A 84 -10.39 -7.89 35.20
N TYR A 85 -10.61 -8.54 36.33
CA TYR A 85 -10.79 -7.88 37.63
C TYR A 85 -9.67 -6.86 37.92
N TRP A 86 -8.42 -7.26 37.72
CA TRP A 86 -7.27 -6.40 37.99
C TRP A 86 -7.22 -5.16 37.10
N THR A 87 -7.60 -5.28 35.82
CA THR A 87 -7.69 -4.11 34.93
C THR A 87 -8.83 -3.18 35.33
N GLN A 88 -9.97 -3.72 35.75
CA GLN A 88 -11.10 -2.90 36.22
C GLN A 88 -10.74 -2.11 37.49
N GLU A 89 -10.11 -2.75 38.48
CA GLU A 89 -9.61 -2.07 39.68
C GLU A 89 -8.60 -0.97 39.33
N TRP A 90 -7.66 -1.25 38.44
CA TRP A 90 -6.67 -0.27 37.98
C TRP A 90 -7.31 0.91 37.22
N LEU A 91 -8.28 0.65 36.35
CA LEU A 91 -9.01 1.68 35.61
C LEU A 91 -9.82 2.56 36.55
N SER A 92 -10.46 1.97 37.57
CA SER A 92 -11.17 2.69 38.62
C SER A 92 -10.23 3.65 39.36
N MET A 93 -9.08 3.15 39.82
CA MET A 93 -8.06 3.98 40.48
C MET A 93 -7.56 5.12 39.57
N LYS A 94 -7.33 4.88 38.28
CA LYS A 94 -6.97 5.93 37.32
C LYS A 94 -8.04 6.98 37.14
N VAL A 95 -9.31 6.59 37.05
CA VAL A 95 -10.42 7.54 36.92
C VAL A 95 -10.52 8.39 38.18
N SER A 96 -10.45 7.81 39.37
CA SER A 96 -10.42 8.57 40.64
C SER A 96 -9.26 9.57 40.69
N TRP A 97 -8.06 9.17 40.26
CA TRP A 97 -6.91 10.08 40.18
C TRP A 97 -7.11 11.21 39.17
N TYR A 98 -7.74 10.92 38.02
CA TYR A 98 -8.02 11.92 37.01
C TYR A 98 -9.14 12.88 37.43
N THR A 99 -10.19 12.41 38.11
CA THR A 99 -11.25 13.28 38.63
C THR A 99 -10.73 14.24 39.68
N ILE A 100 -9.85 13.79 40.59
CA ILE A 100 -9.23 14.64 41.60
C ILE A 100 -8.35 15.73 40.95
N ASN A 101 -7.62 15.38 39.89
CA ASN A 101 -6.71 16.30 39.19
C ASN A 101 -7.36 17.15 38.10
N ALA A 102 -8.63 16.90 37.75
CA ALA A 102 -9.33 17.62 36.69
C ALA A 102 -10.13 18.84 37.18
N GLY A 103 -10.30 19.02 38.50
CA GLY A 103 -11.21 20.04 39.03
C GLY A 103 -12.64 19.86 38.48
N ASP A 104 -13.28 20.95 38.06
CA ASP A 104 -14.63 20.92 37.46
C ASP A 104 -14.67 20.45 35.99
N GLU A 105 -13.53 20.17 35.35
CA GLU A 105 -13.47 19.75 33.94
C GLU A 105 -13.60 18.23 33.75
N GLN A 106 -14.81 17.69 33.91
CA GLN A 106 -15.13 16.27 33.64
C GLN A 106 -14.69 15.78 32.25
N ASP A 107 -14.66 16.68 31.26
CA ASP A 107 -14.27 16.40 29.88
C ASP A 107 -12.78 16.03 29.75
N ALA A 108 -11.92 16.54 30.65
CA ALA A 108 -10.49 16.24 30.65
C ALA A 108 -10.21 14.80 31.09
N THR A 109 -10.94 14.30 32.10
CA THR A 109 -10.83 12.91 32.58
C THR A 109 -11.23 11.92 31.50
N THR A 110 -12.34 12.17 30.81
CA THR A 110 -12.82 11.33 29.69
C THR A 110 -11.82 11.26 28.56
N LYS A 111 -11.21 12.39 28.19
CA LYS A 111 -10.19 12.44 27.14
C LYS A 111 -8.95 11.64 27.53
N ARG A 112 -8.46 11.76 28.77
CA ARG A 112 -7.30 11.00 29.26
C ARG A 112 -7.57 9.49 29.30
N LEU A 113 -8.75 9.08 29.77
CA LEU A 113 -9.14 7.67 29.77
C LEU A 113 -9.28 7.13 28.34
N ALA A 114 -9.86 7.90 27.42
CA ALA A 114 -9.98 7.52 26.01
C ALA A 114 -8.63 7.36 25.33
N ALA A 115 -7.70 8.28 25.57
CA ALA A 115 -6.34 8.16 25.08
C ALA A 115 -5.68 6.89 25.63
N TYR A 116 -5.82 6.60 26.92
CA TYR A 116 -5.24 5.39 27.51
C TYR A 116 -5.84 4.09 26.94
N LEU A 117 -7.15 4.00 26.78
CA LEU A 117 -7.79 2.81 26.23
C LEU A 117 -7.48 2.61 24.75
N LEU A 118 -7.41 3.71 23.99
CA LEU A 118 -6.99 3.67 22.59
C LEU A 118 -5.55 3.17 22.48
N GLU A 119 -4.66 3.68 23.31
CA GLU A 119 -3.25 3.27 23.38
C GLU A 119 -3.11 1.78 23.74
N GLN A 120 -3.89 1.28 24.69
CA GLN A 120 -3.91 -0.15 25.02
C GLN A 120 -4.50 -1.01 23.90
N TYR A 121 -5.52 -0.52 23.21
CA TYR A 121 -6.07 -1.20 22.05
C TYR A 121 -5.05 -1.23 20.90
N HIS A 122 -4.32 -0.15 20.67
CA HIS A 122 -3.29 -0.07 19.65
C HIS A 122 -2.20 -1.13 19.91
N ARG A 123 -1.58 -1.11 21.10
CA ARG A 123 -0.51 -2.06 21.47
C ARG A 123 -0.95 -3.53 21.51
N ARG A 124 -2.20 -3.81 21.89
CA ARG A 124 -2.68 -5.19 22.08
C ARG A 124 -3.35 -5.77 20.85
N VAL A 125 -3.91 -4.92 19.99
CA VAL A 125 -4.72 -5.32 18.83
C VAL A 125 -4.12 -4.83 17.52
N LEU A 126 -3.89 -3.54 17.37
CA LEU A 126 -3.50 -2.97 16.08
C LEU A 126 -2.05 -3.28 15.71
N GLU A 127 -1.09 -3.07 16.61
CA GLU A 127 0.33 -3.37 16.35
C GLU A 127 0.56 -4.86 16.02
N PRO A 128 0.02 -5.84 16.79
CA PRO A 128 0.21 -7.25 16.46
C PRO A 128 -0.43 -7.64 15.13
N VAL A 129 -1.61 -7.09 14.81
CA VAL A 129 -2.29 -7.37 13.54
C VAL A 129 -1.56 -6.71 12.37
N ALA A 130 -0.97 -5.52 12.56
CA ALA A 130 -0.20 -4.81 11.54
C ALA A 130 1.08 -5.56 11.13
N VAL A 131 1.65 -6.38 12.02
CA VAL A 131 2.76 -7.29 11.67
C VAL A 131 2.33 -8.34 10.63
N GLU A 132 1.09 -8.80 10.70
CA GLU A 132 0.53 -9.74 9.73
C GLU A 132 0.07 -9.01 8.46
N ILE A 133 -0.73 -7.95 8.62
CA ILE A 133 -1.33 -7.16 7.54
C ILE A 133 -1.37 -5.70 7.97
N ASP A 134 -0.51 -4.89 7.37
CA ASP A 134 -0.53 -3.45 7.58
C ASP A 134 -1.57 -2.80 6.63
N PRO A 135 -2.68 -2.26 7.16
CA PRO A 135 -3.71 -1.61 6.34
C PRO A 135 -3.16 -0.38 5.59
N ASP A 136 -2.15 0.29 6.12
CA ASP A 136 -1.54 1.47 5.50
C ASP A 136 -0.65 1.06 4.31
N ALA A 137 -0.13 -0.17 4.31
CA ALA A 137 0.66 -0.73 3.21
C ALA A 137 -0.18 -1.32 2.07
N VAL A 138 -1.47 -1.67 2.30
CA VAL A 138 -2.31 -2.37 1.32
C VAL A 138 -2.44 -1.61 0.00
N LEU A 139 -2.53 -0.28 0.05
CA LEU A 139 -2.59 0.55 -1.16
C LEU A 139 -1.32 0.40 -2.01
N GLY A 140 -0.15 0.43 -1.37
CA GLY A 140 1.13 0.25 -2.02
C GLY A 140 1.26 -1.13 -2.64
N GLN A 141 0.98 -2.17 -1.85
CA GLN A 141 1.05 -3.56 -2.29
C GLN A 141 0.08 -3.86 -3.45
N ALA A 142 -1.14 -3.32 -3.40
CA ALA A 142 -2.11 -3.47 -4.49
C ALA A 142 -1.64 -2.76 -5.77
N THR A 143 -0.96 -1.62 -5.65
CA THR A 143 -0.42 -0.89 -6.80
C THR A 143 0.79 -1.62 -7.40
N GLU A 144 1.67 -2.17 -6.57
CA GLU A 144 2.77 -3.04 -7.01
C GLU A 144 2.24 -4.28 -7.73
N PHE A 145 1.19 -4.90 -7.20
CA PHE A 145 0.55 -6.04 -7.85
C PHE A 145 -0.06 -5.66 -9.21
N TYR A 146 -0.71 -4.50 -9.32
CA TYR A 146 -1.17 -3.95 -10.60
C TYR A 146 -0.01 -3.80 -11.60
N VAL A 147 1.10 -3.19 -11.17
CA VAL A 147 2.29 -2.97 -12.00
C VAL A 147 2.90 -4.28 -12.48
N GLN A 148 3.02 -5.26 -11.59
CA GLN A 148 3.54 -6.59 -11.92
C GLN A 148 2.68 -7.28 -12.98
N LEU A 149 1.34 -7.27 -12.82
CA LEU A 149 0.42 -7.84 -13.80
C LEU A 149 0.51 -7.11 -15.14
N MET A 150 0.59 -5.78 -15.12
CA MET A 150 0.69 -4.98 -16.33
C MET A 150 1.98 -5.28 -17.11
N GLY A 151 3.12 -5.38 -16.41
CA GLY A 151 4.40 -5.76 -17.02
C GLY A 151 4.34 -7.12 -17.72
N GLN A 152 3.76 -8.12 -17.06
CA GLN A 152 3.55 -9.45 -17.65
C GLN A 152 2.64 -9.40 -18.89
N GLN A 153 1.55 -8.62 -18.85
CA GLN A 153 0.65 -8.49 -19.99
C GLN A 153 1.32 -7.78 -21.17
N LEU A 154 2.17 -6.77 -20.94
CA LEU A 154 2.92 -6.12 -22.02
C LEU A 154 3.84 -7.10 -22.75
N GLU A 155 4.52 -7.99 -22.02
CA GLU A 155 5.34 -9.04 -22.64
C GLU A 155 4.49 -10.02 -23.47
N VAL A 156 3.32 -10.41 -22.95
CA VAL A 156 2.39 -11.31 -23.66
C VAL A 156 1.87 -10.64 -24.93
N ILE A 157 1.48 -9.36 -24.87
CA ILE A 157 1.02 -8.57 -26.02
C ILE A 157 2.13 -8.44 -27.07
N SER A 158 3.36 -8.13 -26.66
CA SER A 158 4.53 -8.05 -27.55
C SER A 158 4.73 -9.36 -28.33
N LYS A 159 4.75 -10.50 -27.62
CA LYS A 159 4.94 -11.82 -28.23
C LYS A 159 3.78 -12.20 -29.15
N ARG A 160 2.54 -11.95 -28.73
CA ARG A 160 1.33 -12.28 -29.48
C ARG A 160 1.24 -11.56 -30.82
N HIS A 161 1.62 -10.29 -30.85
CA HIS A 161 1.52 -9.43 -32.04
C HIS A 161 2.83 -9.31 -32.82
N GLY A 162 3.89 -10.02 -32.41
CA GLY A 162 5.21 -9.93 -33.04
C GLY A 162 5.83 -8.54 -32.98
N VAL A 163 5.42 -7.70 -32.02
CA VAL A 163 5.89 -6.33 -31.87
C VAL A 163 7.18 -6.33 -31.05
N PRO A 164 8.31 -5.79 -31.55
CA PRO A 164 9.53 -5.70 -30.76
C PRO A 164 9.31 -4.89 -29.47
N MET A 165 9.79 -5.40 -28.34
CA MET A 165 9.62 -4.74 -27.03
C MET A 165 10.09 -3.28 -27.02
N ALA A 166 11.16 -2.94 -27.74
CA ALA A 166 11.61 -1.56 -27.86
C ALA A 166 10.56 -0.63 -28.51
N GLN A 167 9.84 -1.12 -29.53
CA GLN A 167 8.76 -0.35 -30.16
C GLN A 167 7.53 -0.25 -29.24
N LEU A 168 7.18 -1.34 -28.55
CA LEU A 168 6.09 -1.34 -27.58
C LEU A 168 6.40 -0.36 -26.43
N ASN A 169 7.60 -0.40 -25.88
CA ASN A 169 8.06 0.52 -24.83
C ASN A 169 7.97 1.98 -25.27
N GLY A 170 8.43 2.29 -26.49
CA GLY A 170 8.29 3.63 -27.07
C GLY A 170 6.84 4.10 -27.23
N ARG A 171 5.90 3.16 -27.43
CA ARG A 171 4.46 3.46 -27.48
C ARG A 171 3.87 3.66 -26.09
N VAL A 172 4.17 2.77 -25.16
CA VAL A 172 3.72 2.82 -23.76
C VAL A 172 4.27 4.05 -23.03
N GLN A 173 5.45 4.55 -23.41
CA GLN A 173 6.01 5.82 -22.93
C GLN A 173 5.12 7.03 -23.23
N LYS A 174 4.28 6.97 -24.26
CA LYS A 174 3.37 8.06 -24.65
C LYS A 174 2.01 7.98 -23.96
N ILE A 175 1.72 6.90 -23.23
CA ILE A 175 0.47 6.71 -22.51
C ILE A 175 0.63 7.34 -21.12
N PRO A 176 -0.11 8.40 -20.77
CA PRO A 176 -0.09 8.95 -19.41
C PRO A 176 -0.79 7.97 -18.45
N ALA A 177 -0.11 7.59 -17.37
CA ALA A 177 -0.65 6.72 -16.32
C ALA A 177 -0.97 7.52 -15.05
N ILE A 178 -0.12 8.47 -14.68
CA ILE A 178 -0.34 9.40 -13.59
C ILE A 178 -0.32 10.81 -14.19
N SER A 179 -1.36 11.59 -13.91
CA SER A 179 -1.49 12.98 -14.35
C SER A 179 -2.10 13.80 -13.23
N LEU A 180 -1.26 14.47 -12.43
CA LEU A 180 -1.71 15.27 -11.28
C LEU A 180 -1.67 16.77 -11.55
N GLY A 181 -1.18 17.18 -12.72
CA GLY A 181 -0.99 18.57 -13.09
C GLY A 181 0.36 19.12 -12.63
N PRO A 182 0.64 20.41 -12.87
CA PRO A 182 1.95 20.99 -12.60
C PRO A 182 2.39 20.82 -11.13
N PRO A 183 3.70 20.56 -10.86
CA PRO A 183 4.81 20.43 -11.80
C PRO A 183 4.85 19.07 -12.53
N SER A 184 5.49 19.01 -13.71
CA SER A 184 5.58 17.80 -14.56
C SER A 184 6.22 16.59 -13.88
N ALA A 185 6.97 16.79 -12.80
CA ALA A 185 7.48 15.70 -11.95
C ALA A 185 6.36 14.87 -11.30
N ARG A 186 5.12 15.38 -11.26
CA ARG A 186 3.94 14.68 -10.74
C ARG A 186 3.19 13.85 -11.79
N ASP A 187 3.70 13.82 -13.01
CA ASP A 187 3.15 13.02 -14.09
C ASP A 187 4.08 11.85 -14.39
N ALA A 188 3.51 10.70 -14.75
CA ALA A 188 4.26 9.52 -15.15
C ALA A 188 3.57 8.78 -16.29
N SER A 189 4.37 8.30 -17.25
CA SER A 189 3.88 7.41 -18.29
C SER A 189 3.69 6.00 -17.77
N LEU A 190 2.88 5.20 -18.48
CA LEU A 190 2.72 3.78 -18.19
C LEU A 190 4.06 3.04 -18.22
N TYR A 191 5.00 3.46 -19.07
CA TYR A 191 6.33 2.86 -19.13
C TYR A 191 7.10 3.09 -17.83
N GLN A 192 7.10 4.33 -17.33
CA GLN A 192 7.77 4.69 -16.09
C GLN A 192 7.16 3.95 -14.90
N VAL A 193 5.83 3.88 -14.83
CA VAL A 193 5.12 3.13 -13.78
C VAL A 193 5.47 1.64 -13.80
N VAL A 194 5.61 1.03 -14.98
CA VAL A 194 5.88 -0.41 -15.09
C VAL A 194 7.35 -0.78 -14.89
N HIS A 195 8.29 0.07 -15.30
CA HIS A 195 9.71 -0.29 -15.36
C HIS A 195 10.58 0.35 -14.27
N ALA A 196 10.09 1.38 -13.58
CA ALA A 196 10.81 1.99 -12.48
C ALA A 196 10.41 1.37 -11.14
N GLU A 197 11.25 1.55 -10.13
CA GLU A 197 10.85 1.30 -8.75
C GLU A 197 9.79 2.32 -8.33
N LEU A 198 8.56 1.83 -8.08
CA LEU A 198 7.39 2.68 -7.82
C LEU A 198 7.65 3.68 -6.68
N SER A 199 8.28 3.21 -5.60
CA SER A 199 8.63 4.00 -4.42
C SER A 199 9.58 5.17 -4.73
N LYS A 200 10.37 5.10 -5.80
CA LYS A 200 11.29 6.16 -6.23
C LYS A 200 10.66 7.15 -7.21
N LEU A 201 9.46 6.87 -7.73
CA LEU A 201 8.77 7.76 -8.68
C LEU A 201 8.12 8.95 -7.93
N PRO A 202 8.52 10.20 -8.20
CA PRO A 202 7.93 11.37 -7.55
C PRO A 202 6.43 11.52 -7.84
N ALA A 203 6.00 11.15 -9.05
CA ALA A 203 4.59 11.12 -9.44
C ALA A 203 3.77 10.14 -8.60
N TYR A 204 4.33 8.97 -8.27
CA TYR A 204 3.67 8.00 -7.42
C TYR A 204 3.58 8.49 -5.98
N GLN A 205 4.66 9.07 -5.44
CA GLN A 205 4.65 9.66 -4.10
C GLN A 205 3.59 10.77 -3.98
N ALA A 206 3.51 11.66 -4.97
CA ALA A 206 2.50 12.71 -5.01
C ALA A 206 1.07 12.16 -5.13
N LEU A 207 0.88 11.02 -5.82
CA LEU A 207 -0.42 10.36 -5.93
C LEU A 207 -0.85 9.79 -4.57
N ILE A 208 0.05 9.09 -3.88
CA ILE A 208 -0.21 8.50 -2.56
C ILE A 208 -0.49 9.60 -1.53
N GLU A 209 0.30 10.67 -1.50
CA GLU A 209 0.05 11.82 -0.63
C GLU A 209 -1.33 12.45 -0.86
N LYS A 210 -1.74 12.61 -2.12
CA LYS A 210 -3.07 13.11 -2.48
C LYS A 210 -4.18 12.18 -2.00
N ILE A 211 -3.99 10.86 -2.12
CA ILE A 211 -4.95 9.86 -1.64
C ILE A 211 -5.04 9.91 -0.11
N HIS A 212 -3.93 9.96 0.61
CA HIS A 212 -3.92 10.09 2.07
C HIS A 212 -4.59 11.38 2.54
N THR A 213 -4.32 12.51 1.87
CA THR A 213 -4.94 13.80 2.20
C THR A 213 -6.46 13.72 2.03
N ALA A 214 -6.93 13.20 0.89
CA ALA A 214 -8.36 13.01 0.64
C ALA A 214 -9.01 11.99 1.59
N GLY A 215 -8.26 10.97 2.04
CA GLY A 215 -8.67 10.03 3.07
C GLY A 215 -8.78 10.68 4.45
N GLY A 216 -7.82 11.55 4.79
CA GLY A 216 -7.79 12.31 6.04
C GLY A 216 -8.94 13.29 6.18
N GLU A 217 -9.30 14.01 5.11
CA GLU A 217 -10.50 14.86 5.06
C GLU A 217 -11.78 14.07 5.35
N LYS A 218 -11.80 12.77 5.02
CA LYS A 218 -12.92 11.86 5.28
C LYS A 218 -12.84 11.15 6.64
N GLY A 219 -11.81 11.42 7.45
CA GLY A 219 -11.58 10.75 8.73
C GLY A 219 -11.07 9.31 8.62
N ILE A 220 -10.52 8.93 7.46
CA ILE A 220 -9.99 7.59 7.13
C ILE A 220 -8.48 7.69 6.84
N ALA A 221 -7.79 8.72 7.36
CA ALA A 221 -6.37 8.94 7.11
C ALA A 221 -5.49 7.76 7.59
N SER A 222 -5.92 7.10 8.66
CA SER A 222 -5.26 5.93 9.25
C SER A 222 -6.27 5.13 10.08
N THR A 223 -5.88 3.91 10.42
CA THR A 223 -6.62 3.09 11.38
C THR A 223 -6.82 3.83 12.72
N ASP A 224 -5.81 4.56 13.20
CA ASP A 224 -5.88 5.31 14.45
C ASP A 224 -6.93 6.42 14.40
N ALA A 225 -7.01 7.15 13.29
CA ALA A 225 -8.02 8.19 13.09
C ALA A 225 -9.45 7.60 13.09
N GLY A 226 -9.63 6.41 12.50
CA GLY A 226 -10.91 5.70 12.49
C GLY A 226 -11.35 5.18 13.86
N MET A 227 -10.41 4.87 14.76
CA MET A 227 -10.69 4.26 16.07
C MET A 227 -10.93 5.28 17.20
N ALA A 228 -10.45 6.51 17.07
CA ALA A 228 -10.61 7.57 18.08
C ALA A 228 -12.07 7.84 18.52
N PRO A 229 -13.08 7.86 17.63
CA PRO A 229 -14.49 8.05 18.03
C PRO A 229 -15.07 6.87 18.81
N VAL A 230 -14.56 5.65 18.61
CA VAL A 230 -14.99 4.44 19.34
C VAL A 230 -14.41 4.48 20.75
N ALA A 231 -13.11 4.77 20.90
CA ALA A 231 -12.45 4.90 22.19
C ALA A 231 -13.08 6.01 23.06
N LYS A 232 -13.44 7.15 22.45
CA LYS A 232 -14.14 8.25 23.15
C LYS A 232 -15.51 7.81 23.69
N ARG A 233 -16.27 7.01 22.92
CA ARG A 233 -17.58 6.46 23.36
C ARG A 233 -17.43 5.45 24.49
N ALA A 234 -16.46 4.54 24.39
CA ALA A 234 -16.17 3.56 25.44
C ALA A 234 -15.81 4.26 26.77
N SER A 235 -15.00 5.31 26.70
CA SER A 235 -14.52 6.04 27.88
C SER A 235 -15.61 6.83 28.59
N ARG A 236 -16.50 7.50 27.84
CA ARG A 236 -17.69 8.14 28.42
C ARG A 236 -18.55 7.14 29.19
N ARG A 237 -18.66 5.93 28.67
CA ARG A 237 -19.50 4.88 29.28
C ARG A 237 -18.86 4.29 30.52
N ILE A 238 -17.56 4.05 30.53
CA ILE A 238 -16.80 3.62 31.72
C ILE A 238 -16.88 4.70 32.81
N GLN A 239 -16.76 5.98 32.44
CA GLN A 239 -16.96 7.08 33.38
C GLN A 239 -18.39 7.11 33.94
N ALA A 240 -19.39 6.88 33.09
CA ALA A 240 -20.79 6.82 33.51
C ALA A 240 -21.06 5.61 34.43
N GLU A 241 -20.50 4.44 34.15
CA GLU A 241 -20.64 3.21 34.96
C GLU A 241 -19.93 3.30 36.31
N MET A 242 -18.91 4.16 36.44
CA MET A 242 -18.19 4.42 37.69
C MET A 242 -18.65 5.68 38.42
N ALA A 243 -19.71 6.34 37.94
CA ALA A 243 -20.42 7.36 38.70
C ALA A 243 -21.26 6.70 39.81
N PRO A 244 -21.40 7.32 41.00
CA PRO A 244 -21.99 6.69 42.19
C PRO A 244 -23.45 6.20 42.06
N GLU A 245 -24.15 6.50 40.96
CA GLU A 245 -25.54 6.09 40.70
C GLU A 245 -25.71 4.99 39.63
N ALA A 246 -24.63 4.49 39.01
CA ALA A 246 -24.76 3.64 37.83
C ALA A 246 -24.91 2.14 38.14
N ARG A 247 -25.90 1.51 37.48
CA ARG A 247 -26.08 0.04 37.47
C ARG A 247 -25.18 -0.61 36.42
N PRO A 248 -24.50 -1.73 36.73
CA PRO A 248 -23.67 -2.44 35.76
C PRO A 248 -24.55 -3.07 34.67
N VAL A 249 -24.27 -2.77 33.40
CA VAL A 249 -24.99 -3.33 32.24
C VAL A 249 -24.11 -4.37 31.53
N PRO A 250 -24.62 -5.58 31.21
CA PRO A 250 -23.83 -6.63 30.56
C PRO A 250 -23.31 -6.23 29.17
N TRP A 251 -22.05 -6.59 28.91
CA TRP A 251 -21.33 -6.31 27.66
C TRP A 251 -21.99 -6.86 26.37
N ARG A 252 -22.99 -7.76 26.46
CA ARG A 252 -23.73 -8.29 25.29
C ARG A 252 -24.48 -7.20 24.49
N GLN A 253 -24.76 -6.04 25.08
CA GLN A 253 -25.35 -4.88 24.38
C GLN A 253 -24.34 -4.07 23.53
N TRP A 254 -23.05 -4.40 23.55
CA TRP A 254 -22.03 -3.77 22.70
C TRP A 254 -22.07 -4.23 21.25
N ARG A 255 -22.83 -5.29 20.93
CA ARG A 255 -23.17 -5.63 19.54
C ARG A 255 -24.17 -4.61 19.02
N GLY A 256 -23.66 -3.52 18.44
CA GLY A 256 -24.40 -2.81 17.40
C GLY A 256 -24.96 -3.84 16.41
N ARG A 257 -26.22 -3.66 16.01
CA ARG A 257 -26.90 -4.51 15.03
C ARG A 257 -25.92 -4.86 13.90
N ARG A 258 -25.84 -6.14 13.53
CA ARG A 258 -25.31 -6.53 12.22
C ARG A 258 -25.92 -5.56 11.19
N PRO A 259 -25.13 -4.89 10.34
CA PRO A 259 -25.70 -4.30 9.14
C PRO A 259 -26.16 -5.50 8.30
N GLY A 260 -27.47 -5.76 8.36
CA GLY A 260 -28.12 -6.66 7.43
C GLY A 260 -28.38 -5.91 6.14
N ARG A 261 -27.86 -6.49 5.06
CA ARG A 261 -28.05 -6.17 3.63
C ARG A 261 -27.32 -4.92 3.12
#